data_AF-A0A7S0L5Y0-F1
#
_entry.id   AF-A0A7S0L5Y0-F1
#
_cell.length_a   1.000
_cell.length_b   1.000
_cell.length_c   1.000
_cell.angle_alpha   90.00
_cell.angle_beta   90.00
_cell.angle_gamma   90.00
#
_symmetry.space_group_name_H-M   'P 1'
#
loop_
_entity.id
_entity.type
_entity.pdbx_description
1 polymer ?
#
loop_
_entity_poly.entity_id
_entity_poly.type
_entity_poly.pdbx_seq_one_letter_code
_entity_poly.pdbx_strand_id
1 'polypeptide(L)'
;PVQLGEKVDVESLFAEIQTELLVNDRRPYVPPEDCSPDAVTHAFEDLTKMESTYAKACRDNRFRFIQKKEFEVPEEKKQEILAAFDHFDKDNSGTLQPIEFKAALQAMGIPFKDEAAFQKVFNEVSGGNESISKEQYIQYNMKLNEYKDSPEQLKASFEMMADQASTITDEQLGMPPLTEEEIAWLQSKMKKDDAGNYDYEAFIAEMFAAEAAE
;
A
#
# COMPACT_ATOMS: atom_id res chain seq x y z
N PRO A 1 -18.75 -4.50 -15.88
CA PRO A 1 -20.06 -3.87 -16.17
C PRO A 1 -21.21 -4.88 -16.13
N VAL A 2 -22.29 -4.53 -15.42
CA VAL A 2 -23.47 -5.39 -15.16
C VAL A 2 -24.24 -5.75 -16.43
N GLN A 3 -24.01 -5.05 -17.55
CA GLN A 3 -24.76 -5.19 -18.80
C GLN A 3 -23.93 -5.66 -20.01
N LEU A 4 -22.79 -6.32 -19.78
CA LEU A 4 -21.96 -6.85 -20.88
C LEU A 4 -22.72 -7.87 -21.74
N GLY A 5 -23.63 -8.65 -21.14
CA GLY A 5 -24.51 -9.58 -21.85
C GLY A 5 -25.46 -8.86 -22.81
N GLU A 6 -26.09 -7.77 -22.35
CA GLU A 6 -27.02 -6.98 -23.18
C GLU A 6 -26.32 -6.33 -24.38
N LYS A 7 -25.05 -5.90 -24.22
CA LYS A 7 -24.23 -5.41 -25.33
C LYS A 7 -24.04 -6.49 -26.40
N VAL A 8 -23.62 -7.70 -25.99
CA VAL A 8 -23.38 -8.83 -26.88
C VAL A 8 -24.65 -9.26 -27.60
N ASP A 9 -25.79 -9.23 -26.90
CA ASP A 9 -27.10 -9.56 -27.47
C ASP A 9 -27.51 -8.55 -28.56
N VAL A 10 -27.30 -7.25 -28.32
CA VAL A 10 -27.60 -6.19 -29.31
C VAL A 10 -26.69 -6.27 -30.53
N GLU A 11 -25.39 -6.54 -30.35
CA GLU A 11 -24.44 -6.74 -31.46
C GLU A 11 -24.80 -7.98 -32.29
N SER A 12 -25.22 -9.06 -31.63
CA SER A 12 -25.65 -10.30 -32.28
C SER A 12 -26.93 -10.10 -33.09
N LEU A 13 -27.93 -9.42 -32.52
CA LEU A 13 -29.19 -9.09 -33.22
C LEU A 13 -28.94 -8.17 -34.42
N PHE A 14 -28.04 -7.20 -34.29
CA PHE A 14 -27.67 -6.34 -35.41
C PHE A 14 -27.04 -7.15 -36.56
N ALA A 15 -26.09 -8.04 -36.25
CA ALA A 15 -25.45 -8.90 -37.24
C ALA A 15 -26.44 -9.86 -37.94
N GLU A 16 -27.41 -10.38 -37.19
CA GLU A 16 -28.47 -11.24 -37.70
C GLU A 16 -29.39 -10.48 -38.68
N ILE A 17 -29.84 -9.28 -38.30
CA ILE A 17 -30.67 -8.42 -39.17
C ILE A 17 -29.91 -8.04 -40.45
N GLN A 18 -28.62 -7.70 -40.37
CA GLN A 18 -27.84 -7.40 -41.57
C GLN A 18 -27.72 -8.60 -42.50
N THR A 19 -27.50 -9.79 -41.93
CA THR A 19 -27.36 -11.04 -42.67
C THR A 19 -28.66 -11.40 -43.37
N GLU A 20 -29.80 -11.32 -42.68
CA GLU A 20 -31.12 -11.56 -43.25
C GLU A 20 -31.47 -10.56 -44.37
N LEU A 21 -31.16 -9.27 -44.19
CA LEU A 21 -31.39 -8.27 -45.23
C LEU A 21 -30.50 -8.52 -46.46
N LEU A 22 -29.25 -8.93 -46.26
CA LEU A 22 -28.33 -9.29 -47.34
C LEU A 22 -28.80 -10.51 -48.12
N VAL A 23 -29.24 -11.57 -47.43
CA VAL A 23 -29.75 -12.81 -48.04
C VAL A 23 -31.01 -12.55 -48.88
N ASN A 24 -31.83 -11.57 -48.49
CA ASN A 24 -33.07 -11.22 -49.17
C ASN A 24 -32.93 -10.09 -50.21
N ASP A 25 -31.71 -9.72 -50.63
CA ASP A 25 -31.43 -8.63 -51.57
C ASP A 25 -32.06 -7.28 -51.15
N ARG A 26 -32.16 -7.03 -49.84
CA ARG A 26 -32.71 -5.80 -49.26
C ARG A 26 -31.61 -4.84 -48.86
N ARG A 27 -31.96 -3.56 -48.76
CA ARG A 27 -31.04 -2.52 -48.32
C ARG A 27 -30.59 -2.81 -46.87
N PRO A 28 -29.29 -2.68 -46.54
CA PRO A 28 -28.78 -2.81 -45.19
C PRO A 28 -29.50 -1.89 -44.22
N TYR A 29 -29.73 -2.37 -43.00
CA TYR A 29 -30.31 -1.56 -41.94
C TYR A 29 -29.25 -0.55 -41.46
N VAL A 30 -29.61 0.74 -41.41
CA VAL A 30 -28.71 1.77 -40.88
C VAL A 30 -29.32 2.24 -39.57
N PRO A 31 -28.70 1.93 -38.41
CA PRO A 31 -29.19 2.41 -37.13
C PRO A 31 -28.97 3.91 -37.02
N PRO A 32 -29.75 4.62 -36.19
CA PRO A 32 -29.48 6.01 -35.83
C PRO A 32 -28.05 6.18 -35.30
N GLU A 33 -27.41 7.34 -35.56
CA GLU A 33 -25.99 7.58 -35.22
C GLU A 33 -25.67 7.29 -33.74
N ASP A 34 -26.56 7.70 -32.84
CA ASP A 34 -26.42 7.51 -31.39
C ASP A 34 -26.59 6.05 -30.92
N CYS A 35 -27.14 5.18 -31.77
CA CYS A 35 -27.42 3.78 -31.48
C CYS A 35 -26.66 2.81 -32.40
N SER A 36 -25.63 3.30 -33.10
CA SER A 36 -24.76 2.43 -33.90
C SER A 36 -23.95 1.49 -33.00
N PRO A 37 -23.57 0.29 -33.48
CA PRO A 37 -22.73 -0.63 -32.72
C PRO A 37 -21.41 0.00 -32.25
N ASP A 38 -20.84 0.89 -33.07
CA ASP A 38 -19.62 1.64 -32.74
C ASP A 38 -19.88 2.67 -31.63
N ALA A 39 -20.99 3.41 -31.71
CA ALA A 39 -21.38 4.37 -30.66
C ALA A 39 -21.68 3.68 -29.32
N VAL A 40 -22.38 2.54 -29.36
CA VAL A 40 -22.66 1.71 -28.17
C VAL A 40 -21.35 1.15 -27.60
N THR A 41 -20.42 0.69 -28.44
CA THR A 41 -19.11 0.22 -27.99
C THR A 41 -18.30 1.33 -27.33
N HIS A 42 -18.21 2.50 -27.94
CA HIS A 42 -17.52 3.64 -27.35
C HIS A 42 -18.16 4.10 -26.04
N ALA A 43 -19.49 4.18 -25.98
CA ALA A 43 -20.21 4.52 -24.75
C ALA A 43 -19.93 3.50 -23.61
N PHE A 44 -19.86 2.21 -23.93
CA PHE A 44 -19.50 1.17 -22.96
C PHE A 44 -18.03 1.28 -22.51
N GLU A 45 -17.10 1.55 -23.43
CA GLU A 45 -15.70 1.78 -23.09
C GLU A 45 -15.52 2.98 -22.19
N ASP A 46 -16.20 4.09 -22.50
CA ASP A 46 -16.17 5.31 -21.72
C ASP A 46 -16.80 5.11 -20.34
N LEU A 47 -17.95 4.42 -20.26
CA LEU A 47 -18.56 4.06 -19.00
C LEU A 47 -17.65 3.16 -18.16
N THR A 48 -16.99 2.17 -18.78
CA THR A 48 -16.04 1.29 -18.08
C THR A 48 -14.82 2.08 -17.57
N LYS A 49 -14.30 3.03 -18.36
CA LYS A 49 -13.22 3.94 -17.95
C LYS A 49 -13.67 4.86 -16.81
N MET A 50 -14.88 5.39 -16.87
CA MET A 50 -15.45 6.24 -15.82
C MET A 50 -15.68 5.45 -14.53
N GLU A 51 -16.23 4.24 -14.60
CA GLU A 51 -16.38 3.34 -13.45
C GLU A 51 -15.02 3.04 -12.81
N SER A 52 -14.01 2.72 -13.63
CA SER A 52 -12.64 2.48 -13.15
C SER A 52 -12.03 3.72 -12.49
N THR A 53 -12.21 4.90 -13.10
CA THR A 53 -11.70 6.17 -12.57
C THR A 53 -12.42 6.56 -11.28
N TYR A 54 -13.73 6.36 -11.21
CA TYR A 54 -14.53 6.61 -10.01
C TYR A 54 -14.17 5.64 -8.89
N ALA A 55 -14.03 4.34 -9.19
CA ALA A 55 -13.56 3.34 -8.24
C ALA A 55 -12.16 3.66 -7.71
N LYS A 56 -11.26 4.17 -8.57
CA LYS A 56 -9.94 4.66 -8.18
C LYS A 56 -10.03 5.94 -7.34
N ALA A 57 -10.90 6.89 -7.67
CA ALA A 57 -11.08 8.11 -6.88
C ALA A 57 -11.71 7.82 -5.50
N CYS A 58 -12.65 6.87 -5.42
CA CYS A 58 -13.16 6.35 -4.17
C CYS A 58 -12.08 5.60 -3.38
N ARG A 59 -11.20 4.84 -4.04
CA ARG A 59 -10.00 4.24 -3.44
C ARG A 59 -9.10 5.34 -2.85
N ASP A 60 -8.70 6.33 -3.65
CA ASP A 60 -7.82 7.41 -3.20
C ASP A 60 -8.44 8.25 -2.07
N ASN A 61 -9.76 8.49 -2.10
CA ASN A 61 -10.46 9.21 -1.04
C ASN A 61 -10.71 8.38 0.22
N ARG A 62 -11.01 7.08 0.09
CA ARG A 62 -11.16 6.15 1.21
C ARG A 62 -9.81 5.99 1.93
N PHE A 63 -8.72 5.87 1.19
CA PHE A 63 -7.36 5.79 1.72
C PHE A 63 -6.69 7.16 1.98
N ARG A 64 -7.36 8.31 1.75
CA ARG A 64 -6.76 9.64 2.00
C ARG A 64 -6.49 9.90 3.48
N PHE A 65 -7.19 9.19 4.37
CA PHE A 65 -6.93 9.21 5.81
C PHE A 65 -5.82 8.25 6.24
N ILE A 66 -5.41 7.33 5.33
CA ILE A 66 -4.29 6.40 5.47
C ILE A 66 -3.00 6.98 4.89
N GLN A 67 -3.08 8.00 4.01
CA GLN A 67 -1.92 8.82 3.68
C GLN A 67 -1.44 9.54 4.93
N LYS A 68 -0.34 9.02 5.49
CA LYS A 68 0.63 9.71 6.33
C LYS A 68 -0.02 10.82 7.16
N LYS A 69 -0.73 10.45 8.22
CA LYS A 69 -0.59 11.29 9.41
C LYS A 69 0.90 11.24 9.70
N GLU A 70 1.59 12.36 9.49
CA GLU A 70 2.81 12.65 10.24
C GLU A 70 2.42 12.40 11.70
N PHE A 71 2.65 11.19 12.18
CA PHE A 71 2.59 10.94 13.59
C PHE A 71 3.78 11.74 14.09
N GLU A 72 3.49 12.86 14.76
CA GLU A 72 4.47 13.47 15.64
C GLU A 72 5.03 12.34 16.47
N VAL A 73 6.32 12.07 16.28
CA VAL A 73 7.00 11.02 17.03
C VAL A 73 6.69 11.28 18.50
N PRO A 74 6.12 10.29 19.21
CA PRO A 74 5.74 10.47 20.61
C PRO A 74 6.90 11.12 21.37
N GLU A 75 6.62 12.12 22.20
CA GLU A 75 7.69 12.89 22.85
C GLU A 75 8.64 11.97 23.64
N GLU A 76 8.14 10.84 24.15
CA GLU A 76 8.92 9.76 24.76
C GLU A 76 9.92 9.12 23.78
N LYS A 77 9.51 8.78 22.56
CA LYS A 77 10.40 8.24 21.53
C LYS A 77 11.43 9.26 21.06
N LYS A 78 11.03 10.52 20.96
CA LYS A 78 11.95 11.62 20.68
C LYS A 78 12.99 11.76 21.79
N GLN A 79 12.58 11.67 23.06
CA GLN A 79 13.49 11.67 24.20
C GLN A 79 14.43 10.47 24.20
N GLU A 80 13.97 9.26 23.85
CA GLU A 80 14.83 8.08 23.68
C GLU A 80 15.89 8.31 22.60
N ILE A 81 15.50 8.83 21.43
CA ILE A 81 16.42 9.14 20.32
C ILE A 81 17.43 10.21 20.75
N LEU A 82 16.99 11.24 21.47
CA LEU A 82 17.85 12.30 22.00
C LEU A 82 18.84 11.77 23.04
N ALA A 83 18.38 10.92 23.97
CA ALA A 83 19.22 10.30 24.98
C ALA A 83 20.25 9.34 24.35
N ALA A 84 19.85 8.60 23.32
CA ALA A 84 20.77 7.77 22.55
C ALA A 84 21.84 8.62 21.85
N PHE A 85 21.46 9.74 21.21
CA PHE A 85 22.41 10.66 20.60
C PHE A 85 23.45 11.14 21.61
N ASP A 86 23.00 11.65 22.76
CA ASP A 86 23.89 12.17 23.81
C ASP A 86 24.75 11.06 24.45
N HIS A 87 24.31 9.80 24.40
CA HIS A 87 25.10 8.65 24.84
C HIS A 87 26.24 8.29 23.88
N PHE A 88 26.01 8.45 22.56
CA PHE A 88 27.00 8.11 21.52
C PHE A 88 27.93 9.27 21.17
N ASP A 89 27.50 10.52 21.34
CA ASP A 89 28.31 11.75 21.21
C ASP A 89 29.28 11.86 22.41
N LYS A 90 30.37 11.09 22.40
CA LYS A 90 31.28 10.97 23.54
C LYS A 90 32.11 12.22 23.73
N ASP A 91 32.42 12.91 22.64
CA ASP A 91 33.18 14.14 22.67
C ASP A 91 32.32 15.39 22.93
N ASN A 92 30.99 15.22 23.03
CA ASN A 92 30.01 16.30 23.17
C ASN A 92 30.20 17.37 22.08
N SER A 93 30.59 16.96 20.89
CA SER A 93 30.77 17.85 19.75
C SER A 93 29.43 18.38 19.22
N GLY A 94 28.31 17.76 19.62
CA GLY A 94 26.99 18.04 19.08
C GLY A 94 26.76 17.41 17.71
N THR A 95 27.65 16.54 17.27
CA THR A 95 27.58 15.81 15.99
C THR A 95 28.10 14.39 16.16
N LEU A 96 27.54 13.42 15.45
CA LEU A 96 28.06 12.06 15.45
C LEU A 96 29.08 11.88 14.34
N GLN A 97 30.30 11.50 14.73
CA GLN A 97 31.33 11.04 13.81
C GLN A 97 30.96 9.66 13.23
N PRO A 98 31.58 9.21 12.11
CA PRO A 98 31.27 7.91 11.51
C PRO A 98 31.35 6.74 12.49
N ILE A 99 32.33 6.76 13.39
CA ILE A 99 32.53 5.69 14.38
C ILE A 99 31.39 5.69 15.42
N GLU A 100 30.95 6.87 15.85
CA GLU A 100 29.89 7.04 16.85
C GLU A 100 28.53 6.69 16.27
N PHE A 101 28.25 7.14 15.04
CA PHE A 101 27.03 6.77 14.32
C PHE A 101 26.97 5.26 14.06
N LYS A 102 28.09 4.64 13.71
CA LYS A 102 28.18 3.18 13.53
C LYS A 102 27.83 2.42 14.82
N ALA A 103 28.34 2.88 15.95
CA ALA A 103 28.01 2.30 17.26
C ALA A 103 26.51 2.48 17.58
N ALA A 104 25.94 3.64 17.25
CA ALA A 104 24.51 3.90 17.41
C ALA A 104 23.65 2.97 16.55
N LEU A 105 24.01 2.75 15.27
CA LEU A 105 23.30 1.81 14.38
C LEU A 105 23.35 0.37 14.90
N GLN A 106 24.50 -0.06 15.44
CA GLN A 106 24.64 -1.39 16.03
C GLN A 106 23.79 -1.56 17.29
N ALA A 107 23.71 -0.53 18.14
CA ALA A 107 22.86 -0.54 19.33
C ALA A 107 21.36 -0.56 18.99
N MET A 108 20.98 -0.03 17.82
CA MET A 108 19.63 -0.14 17.27
C MET A 108 19.35 -1.49 16.59
N GLY A 109 20.31 -2.41 16.58
CA GLY A 109 20.13 -3.74 16.00
C GLY A 109 20.09 -3.74 14.48
N ILE A 110 20.65 -2.72 13.80
CA ILE A 110 20.67 -2.64 12.34
C ILE A 110 21.96 -3.30 11.82
N PRO A 111 21.90 -4.51 11.24
CA PRO A 111 23.07 -5.14 10.68
C PRO A 111 23.42 -4.52 9.33
N PHE A 112 24.65 -4.05 9.17
CA PHE A 112 25.23 -3.73 7.87
C PHE A 112 26.20 -4.85 7.45
N LYS A 113 26.13 -5.27 6.19
CA LYS A 113 26.90 -6.41 5.66
C LYS A 113 28.39 -6.10 5.47
N ASP A 114 28.71 -4.85 5.19
CA ASP A 114 30.05 -4.41 4.82
C ASP A 114 30.22 -2.89 5.03
N GLU A 115 31.48 -2.43 5.03
CA GLU A 115 31.81 -1.02 5.24
C GLU A 115 31.24 -0.09 4.16
N ALA A 116 31.10 -0.57 2.92
CA ALA A 116 30.58 0.27 1.85
C ALA A 116 29.07 0.52 2.02
N ALA A 117 28.32 -0.46 2.53
CA ALA A 117 26.92 -0.28 2.90
C ALA A 117 26.77 0.75 4.03
N PHE A 118 27.61 0.68 5.06
CA PHE A 118 27.64 1.68 6.13
C PHE A 118 27.96 3.08 5.58
N GLN A 119 29.01 3.21 4.77
CA GLN A 119 29.43 4.49 4.21
C GLN A 119 28.34 5.13 3.33
N LYS A 120 27.57 4.31 2.62
CA LYS A 120 26.44 4.76 1.82
C LYS A 120 25.34 5.37 2.70
N VAL A 121 24.94 4.66 3.76
CA VAL A 121 23.93 5.15 4.72
C VAL A 121 24.44 6.42 5.41
N PHE A 122 25.70 6.43 5.84
CA PHE A 122 26.32 7.60 6.46
C PHE A 122 26.26 8.82 5.54
N ASN A 123 26.70 8.69 4.28
CA ASN A 123 26.67 9.79 3.31
C ASN A 123 25.25 10.28 2.99
N GLU A 124 24.28 9.36 2.95
CA GLU A 124 22.88 9.70 2.73
C GLU A 124 22.31 10.53 3.90
N VAL A 125 22.63 10.14 5.14
CA VAL A 125 22.16 10.80 6.36
C VAL A 125 22.89 12.11 6.61
N SER A 126 24.21 12.15 6.42
CA SER A 126 25.03 13.35 6.62
C SER A 126 24.81 14.40 5.52
N GLY A 127 24.21 14.02 4.39
CA GLY A 127 24.06 14.89 3.22
C GLY A 127 25.40 15.21 2.55
N GLY A 128 26.40 14.33 2.71
CA GLY A 128 27.76 14.52 2.22
C GLY A 128 28.69 15.29 3.17
N ASN A 129 28.25 15.56 4.41
CA ASN A 129 29.10 16.14 5.45
C ASN A 129 29.95 15.07 6.15
N GLU A 130 31.01 15.51 6.84
CA GLU A 130 31.94 14.65 7.58
C GLU A 130 31.36 14.13 8.92
N SER A 131 30.27 14.72 9.41
CA SER A 131 29.55 14.32 10.62
C SER A 131 28.04 14.47 10.45
N ILE A 132 27.28 13.80 11.33
CA ILE A 132 25.81 13.81 11.34
C ILE A 132 25.34 14.71 12.49
N SER A 133 24.53 15.73 12.19
CA SER A 133 23.96 16.60 13.22
C SER A 133 22.86 15.89 14.02
N LYS A 134 22.54 16.43 15.19
CA LYS A 134 21.45 15.93 16.04
C LYS A 134 20.11 15.88 15.29
N GLU A 135 19.80 16.91 14.51
CA GLU A 135 18.59 16.96 13.69
C GLU A 135 18.59 15.88 12.60
N GLN A 136 19.73 15.67 11.92
CA GLN A 136 19.87 14.63 10.90
C GLN A 136 19.73 13.22 11.49
N TYR A 137 20.31 12.98 12.66
CA TYR A 137 20.17 11.73 13.39
C TYR A 137 18.72 11.46 13.79
N ILE A 138 18.02 12.47 14.32
CA ILE A 138 16.61 12.37 14.66
C ILE A 138 15.80 12.06 13.41
N GLN A 139 15.95 12.84 12.33
CA GLN A 139 15.21 12.61 11.08
C GLN A 139 15.46 11.22 10.50
N TYR A 140 16.69 10.71 10.55
CA TYR A 140 17.00 9.35 10.13
C TYR A 140 16.28 8.31 10.99
N ASN A 141 16.34 8.46 12.32
CA ASN A 141 15.62 7.57 13.25
C ASN A 141 14.11 7.62 13.05
N MET A 142 13.54 8.79 12.78
CA MET A 142 12.12 8.95 12.47
C MET A 142 11.76 8.23 11.17
N LYS A 143 12.55 8.39 10.11
CA LYS A 143 12.35 7.67 8.85
C LYS A 143 12.52 6.16 9.01
N LEU A 144 13.46 5.72 9.83
CA LEU A 144 13.68 4.29 10.08
C LEU A 144 12.51 3.68 10.87
N ASN A 145 11.98 4.39 11.87
CA ASN A 145 10.77 3.99 12.59
C ASN A 145 9.50 4.08 11.72
N GLU A 146 9.45 4.98 10.73
CA GLU A 146 8.36 5.01 9.74
C GLU A 146 8.24 3.72 8.92
N TYR A 147 9.29 2.89 8.84
CA TYR A 147 9.24 1.58 8.18
C TYR A 147 8.80 0.43 9.09
N LYS A 148 8.61 0.68 10.39
CA LYS A 148 7.98 -0.27 11.31
C LYS A 148 6.57 0.22 11.54
N ASP A 149 5.62 -0.21 10.71
CA ASP A 149 4.20 0.02 10.98
C ASP A 149 3.91 -0.35 12.44
N SER A 150 3.36 0.56 13.23
CA SER A 150 3.00 0.23 14.61
C SER A 150 1.85 -0.80 14.62
N PRO A 151 1.73 -1.63 15.68
CA PRO A 151 0.60 -2.55 15.82
C PRO A 151 -0.75 -1.86 15.62
N GLU A 152 -0.87 -0.62 16.11
CA GLU A 152 -2.06 0.19 16.00
C GLU A 152 -2.35 0.65 14.56
N GLN A 153 -1.31 0.99 13.78
CA GLN A 153 -1.45 1.35 12.37
C GLN A 153 -1.81 0.15 11.50
N LEU A 154 -1.18 -1.00 11.75
CA LEU A 154 -1.51 -2.23 11.04
C LEU A 154 -2.95 -2.63 11.35
N LYS A 155 -3.34 -2.57 12.63
CA LYS A 155 -4.70 -2.88 13.08
C LYS A 155 -5.74 -1.97 12.43
N ALA A 156 -5.53 -0.66 12.46
CA ALA A 156 -6.44 0.30 11.83
C ALA A 156 -6.58 0.05 10.32
N SER A 157 -5.51 -0.38 9.65
CA SER A 157 -5.54 -0.72 8.23
C SER A 157 -6.38 -1.96 7.95
N PHE A 158 -6.24 -3.01 8.77
CA PHE A 158 -7.07 -4.22 8.65
C PHE A 158 -8.54 -3.97 9.01
N GLU A 159 -8.84 -3.22 10.09
CA GLU A 159 -10.20 -2.82 10.46
C GLU A 159 -10.89 -2.09 9.29
N MET A 160 -10.15 -1.23 8.59
CA MET A 160 -10.69 -0.50 7.46
C MET A 160 -10.98 -1.39 6.23
N MET A 161 -10.16 -2.41 6.00
CA MET A 161 -10.42 -3.41 4.94
C MET A 161 -11.56 -4.36 5.32
N ALA A 162 -11.72 -4.64 6.61
CA ALA A 162 -12.73 -5.53 7.17
C ALA A 162 -14.08 -4.85 7.49
N ASP A 163 -14.26 -3.57 7.12
CA ASP A 163 -15.47 -2.78 7.44
C ASP A 163 -15.77 -2.72 8.96
N GLN A 164 -14.73 -2.46 9.75
CA GLN A 164 -14.71 -2.46 11.21
C GLN A 164 -14.98 -3.81 11.89
N ALA A 165 -14.97 -4.91 11.14
CA ALA A 165 -15.03 -6.26 11.71
C ALA A 165 -13.65 -6.71 12.24
N SER A 166 -13.64 -7.50 13.31
CA SER A 166 -12.42 -8.05 13.94
C SER A 166 -11.73 -9.16 13.13
N THR A 167 -12.30 -9.58 12.00
CA THR A 167 -11.77 -10.61 11.11
C THR A 167 -11.95 -10.17 9.66
N ILE A 168 -11.03 -10.56 8.78
CA ILE A 168 -11.06 -10.20 7.36
C ILE A 168 -11.34 -11.44 6.49
N THR A 169 -12.19 -11.31 5.48
CA THR A 169 -12.52 -12.41 4.55
C THR A 169 -11.51 -12.52 3.41
N ASP A 170 -11.46 -13.67 2.72
CA ASP A 170 -10.66 -13.84 1.50
C ASP A 170 -11.03 -12.80 0.42
N GLU A 171 -12.32 -12.48 0.28
CA GLU A 171 -12.80 -11.47 -0.67
C GLU A 171 -12.32 -10.06 -0.31
N GLN A 172 -12.33 -9.71 0.99
CA GLN A 172 -11.83 -8.43 1.48
C GLN A 172 -10.32 -8.30 1.34
N LEU A 173 -9.57 -9.39 1.59
CA LEU A 173 -8.11 -9.43 1.37
C LEU A 173 -7.75 -9.32 -0.12
N GLY A 174 -8.59 -9.90 -0.99
CA GLY A 174 -8.47 -9.85 -2.44
C GLY A 174 -8.80 -8.50 -3.06
N MET A 175 -9.28 -7.54 -2.26
CA MET A 175 -9.53 -6.18 -2.75
C MET A 175 -8.22 -5.37 -2.85
N PRO A 176 -8.06 -4.51 -3.87
CA PRO A 176 -6.95 -3.56 -3.92
C PRO A 176 -6.91 -2.68 -2.66
N PRO A 177 -5.71 -2.34 -2.14
CA PRO A 177 -4.45 -2.23 -2.88
C PRO A 177 -3.49 -3.42 -2.80
N LEU A 178 -3.82 -4.50 -2.10
CA LEU A 178 -2.91 -5.63 -1.92
C LEU A 178 -2.63 -6.34 -3.26
N THR A 179 -1.36 -6.67 -3.49
CA THR A 179 -0.92 -7.49 -4.60
C THR A 179 -1.18 -8.97 -4.32
N GLU A 180 -1.24 -9.79 -5.37
CA GLU A 180 -1.41 -11.24 -5.22
C GLU A 180 -0.31 -11.89 -4.37
N GLU A 181 0.93 -11.37 -4.45
CA GLU A 181 2.05 -11.85 -3.63
C GLU A 181 1.86 -11.51 -2.15
N GLU A 182 1.43 -10.29 -1.83
CA GLU A 182 1.14 -9.85 -0.46
C GLU A 182 -0.05 -10.61 0.13
N ILE A 183 -1.09 -10.86 -0.67
CA ILE A 183 -2.24 -11.67 -0.29
C ILE A 183 -1.79 -13.08 0.04
N ALA A 184 -1.04 -13.74 -0.85
CA ALA A 184 -0.56 -15.10 -0.63
C ALA A 184 0.34 -15.20 0.61
N TRP A 185 1.16 -14.19 0.85
CA TRP A 185 1.99 -14.10 2.05
C TRP A 185 1.14 -13.95 3.31
N LEU A 186 0.16 -13.04 3.33
CA LEU A 186 -0.76 -12.84 4.45
C LEU A 186 -1.58 -14.10 4.74
N GLN A 187 -2.12 -14.76 3.72
CA GLN A 187 -2.87 -16.01 3.85
C GLN A 187 -2.01 -17.16 4.43
N SER A 188 -0.71 -17.17 4.15
CA SER A 188 0.24 -18.15 4.70
C SER A 188 0.57 -17.88 6.17
N LYS A 189 0.47 -16.62 6.61
CA LYS A 189 0.86 -16.18 7.96
C LYS A 189 -0.32 -16.05 8.93
N MET A 190 -1.50 -15.72 8.43
CA MET A 190 -2.70 -15.51 9.24
C MET A 190 -3.43 -16.82 9.49
N LYS A 191 -3.95 -16.99 10.70
CA LYS A 191 -4.79 -18.14 11.07
C LYS A 191 -6.23 -17.85 10.68
N LYS A 192 -6.92 -18.88 10.18
CA LYS A 192 -8.36 -18.83 9.96
C LYS A 192 -9.11 -19.20 11.23
N ASP A 193 -10.22 -18.52 11.48
CA ASP A 193 -11.20 -18.88 12.50
C ASP A 193 -12.08 -20.05 12.04
N ASP A 194 -12.99 -20.48 12.91
CA ASP A 194 -13.96 -21.55 12.62
C ASP A 194 -14.95 -21.18 11.49
N ALA A 195 -15.10 -19.89 11.19
CA ALA A 195 -15.93 -19.37 10.11
C ALA A 195 -15.18 -19.22 8.77
N GLY A 196 -13.87 -19.50 8.75
CA GLY A 196 -13.01 -19.40 7.57
C GLY A 196 -12.44 -18.01 7.28
N ASN A 197 -12.59 -17.05 8.20
CA ASN A 197 -12.06 -15.68 8.11
C ASN A 197 -10.69 -15.58 8.77
N TYR A 198 -9.87 -14.62 8.34
CA TYR A 198 -8.55 -14.41 8.92
C TYR A 198 -8.60 -13.48 10.14
N ASP A 199 -7.99 -13.93 11.23
CA ASP A 199 -7.80 -13.13 12.44
C ASP A 199 -6.52 -12.29 12.30
N TYR A 200 -6.69 -11.01 11.95
CA TYR A 200 -5.58 -10.08 11.83
C TYR A 200 -5.11 -9.53 13.17
N GLU A 201 -5.96 -9.51 14.21
CA GLU A 201 -5.56 -9.03 15.54
C GLU A 201 -4.56 -9.99 16.18
N ALA A 202 -4.82 -11.29 16.08
CA ALA A 202 -3.90 -12.34 16.53
C ALA A 202 -2.58 -12.31 15.72
N PHE A 203 -2.66 -12.10 14.40
CA PHE A 203 -1.48 -11.98 13.54
C PHE A 203 -0.59 -10.80 13.93
N ILE A 204 -1.18 -9.61 14.15
CA ILE A 204 -0.45 -8.43 14.62
C ILE A 204 0.20 -8.71 15.97
N ALA A 205 -0.57 -9.22 16.93
CA ALA A 205 -0.04 -9.52 18.26
C ALA A 205 1.12 -10.52 18.20
N GLU A 206 1.03 -11.56 17.37
CA GLU A 206 2.09 -12.57 17.18
C GLU A 206 3.34 -11.97 16.49
N MET A 207 3.15 -11.13 15.47
CA MET A 207 4.23 -10.45 14.74
C MET A 207 5.07 -9.57 15.68
N PHE A 208 4.41 -8.71 16.47
CA PHE A 208 5.11 -7.76 17.35
C PHE A 208 5.57 -8.40 18.67
N ALA A 209 4.90 -9.46 19.15
CA ALA A 209 5.38 -10.20 20.31
C ALA A 209 6.65 -11.01 20.01
N ALA A 210 6.78 -11.55 18.79
CA ALA A 210 8.01 -12.22 18.36
C ALA A 210 9.19 -11.25 18.25
N GLU A 211 8.94 -10.01 17.80
CA GLU A 211 9.95 -8.96 17.68
C GLU A 211 10.43 -8.43 19.04
N ALA A 212 9.57 -8.46 20.07
CA ALA A 212 9.93 -8.07 21.44
C ALA A 212 10.71 -9.14 22.24
N ALA A 213 10.79 -10.37 21.70
CA ALA A 213 11.43 -11.52 22.36
C ALA A 213 12.85 -11.81 21.86
N GLU A 214 13.35 -11.03 20.90
CA GLU A 214 14.69 -11.14 20.29
C GLU A 214 15.59 -9.96 20.71
#